data_AF-A0AAV8WNS1-F1
#
_entry.id   AF-A0AAV8WNS1-F1
#
_cell.length_a   1.000
_cell.length_b   1.000
_cell.length_c   1.000
_cell.angle_alpha   90.00
_cell.angle_beta   90.00
_cell.angle_gamma   90.00
#
_symmetry.space_group_name_H-M   'P 1'
#
loop_
_entity.id
_entity.type
_entity.pdbx_description
1 polymer ?
#
loop_
_entity_poly.entity_id
_entity_poly.type
_entity_poly.pdbx_seq_one_letter_code
_entity_poly.pdbx_strand_id
1 'polypeptide(L)'
;MEEFLKTPLGDKMLKEKTLLLPEPSALNNVGPTLPYVIVGDEAFQLSTYMLRPFPRSRGKLTREKRVFNYRLSRARRVIKNVFGILVAKWCIFRKPIYASLETTRKIIQAAVVLHNFLRRKDAHETPHNRMCFTPNLGQSC
;
A
#
# COMPACT_ATOMS: atom_id res chain seq x y z
N MET A 1 -14.08 1.90 -9.53
CA MET A 1 -14.09 0.73 -8.62
C MET A 1 -14.65 -0.49 -9.34
N GLU A 2 -15.82 -0.37 -9.97
CA GLU A 2 -16.32 -1.25 -11.05
C GLU A 2 -15.22 -1.67 -12.05
N GLU A 3 -14.38 -0.71 -12.44
CA GLU A 3 -13.32 -0.92 -13.43
C GLU A 3 -12.16 -1.80 -12.93
N PHE A 4 -11.81 -1.74 -11.64
CA PHE A 4 -10.77 -2.59 -11.05
C PHE A 4 -11.22 -4.05 -10.95
N LEU A 5 -12.50 -4.26 -10.61
CA LEU A 5 -13.11 -5.58 -10.51
C LEU A 5 -13.19 -6.28 -11.88
N LYS A 6 -13.27 -5.51 -12.96
CA LYS A 6 -13.26 -6.00 -14.36
C LYS A 6 -11.86 -6.30 -14.89
N THR A 7 -10.81 -5.98 -14.14
CA THR A 7 -9.44 -6.31 -14.57
C THR A 7 -9.15 -7.80 -14.36
N PRO A 8 -8.26 -8.41 -15.16
CA PRO A 8 -7.79 -9.77 -14.94
C PRO A 8 -7.18 -9.97 -13.54
N LEU A 9 -6.62 -8.91 -12.95
CA LEU A 9 -6.14 -8.92 -11.58
C LEU A 9 -7.30 -8.99 -10.58
N GLY A 10 -8.34 -8.16 -10.76
CA GLY A 10 -9.54 -8.19 -9.93
C GLY A 10 -10.24 -9.55 -9.94
N ASP A 11 -10.41 -10.14 -11.12
CA ASP A 11 -11.01 -11.47 -11.27
C ASP A 11 -10.18 -12.58 -10.61
N LYS A 12 -8.84 -12.60 -10.82
CA LYS A 12 -7.94 -13.55 -10.14
C LYS A 12 -7.94 -13.38 -8.62
N MET A 13 -7.95 -12.12 -8.14
CA MET A 13 -8.01 -11.81 -6.71
C MET A 13 -9.29 -12.32 -6.06
N LEU A 14 -10.44 -12.18 -6.72
CA LEU A 14 -11.75 -12.46 -6.14
C LEU A 14 -12.22 -13.91 -6.33
N LYS A 15 -11.96 -14.53 -7.49
CA LYS A 15 -12.52 -15.84 -7.84
C LYS A 15 -11.59 -17.01 -7.53
N GLU A 16 -10.29 -16.86 -7.73
CA GLU A 16 -9.37 -18.00 -7.74
C GLU A 16 -8.55 -18.17 -6.44
N LYS A 17 -8.64 -17.24 -5.48
CA LYS A 17 -7.77 -17.20 -4.28
C LYS A 17 -6.27 -17.23 -4.62
N THR A 18 -5.88 -16.93 -5.86
CA THR A 18 -4.51 -16.97 -6.38
C THR A 18 -3.79 -15.64 -6.25
N LEU A 19 -4.10 -14.87 -5.20
CA LEU A 19 -3.09 -13.92 -4.75
C LEU A 19 -1.91 -14.76 -4.29
N LEU A 20 -0.75 -14.57 -4.92
CA LEU A 20 0.54 -15.13 -4.50
C LEU A 20 0.97 -14.52 -3.14
N LEU A 21 0.07 -14.54 -2.17
CA LEU A 21 0.36 -14.20 -0.79
C LEU A 21 1.20 -15.33 -0.23
N PRO A 22 2.22 -15.01 0.57
CA PRO A 22 2.95 -16.04 1.29
C PRO A 22 2.01 -16.82 2.21
N GLU A 23 2.39 -18.07 2.48
CA GLU A 23 1.69 -18.88 3.47
C GLU A 23 1.66 -18.18 4.84
N PRO A 24 0.62 -18.40 5.65
CA PRO A 24 0.54 -17.87 7.00
C PRO A 24 1.79 -18.15 7.81
N SER A 25 2.30 -17.15 8.52
CA SER A 25 3.51 -17.27 9.33
C SER A 25 3.30 -16.74 10.74
N ALA A 26 4.10 -17.23 11.69
CA ALA A 26 4.05 -16.77 13.07
C ALA A 26 4.47 -15.30 13.15
N LEU A 27 3.68 -14.48 13.85
CA LEU A 27 3.96 -13.04 13.98
C LEU A 27 5.31 -12.76 14.69
N ASN A 28 5.70 -13.66 15.59
CA ASN A 28 6.94 -13.67 16.35
C ASN A 28 7.21 -15.11 16.83
N ASN A 29 8.38 -15.36 17.43
CA ASN A 29 8.82 -16.71 17.86
C ASN A 29 7.85 -17.48 18.77
N VAL A 30 6.88 -16.79 19.40
CA VAL A 30 5.88 -17.35 20.31
C VAL A 30 4.44 -16.93 19.91
N GLY A 31 4.29 -16.33 18.73
CA GLY A 31 3.03 -15.73 18.29
C GLY A 31 2.08 -16.70 17.62
N PRO A 32 0.79 -16.33 17.51
CA PRO A 32 -0.13 -17.05 16.64
C PRO A 32 0.33 -16.94 15.18
N THR A 33 0.09 -18.01 14.42
CA THR A 33 0.22 -18.00 12.96
C THR A 33 -0.88 -17.14 12.37
N LEU A 34 -0.50 -16.10 11.62
CA LEU A 34 -1.45 -15.17 11.00
C LEU A 34 -1.30 -15.17 9.49
N PRO A 35 -2.41 -15.10 8.73
CA PRO A 35 -2.35 -14.98 7.29
C PRO A 35 -1.88 -13.59 6.87
N TYR A 36 -1.22 -13.52 5.72
CA TYR A 36 -1.00 -12.26 5.04
C TYR A 36 -2.30 -11.75 4.43
N VAL A 37 -2.56 -10.45 4.57
CA VAL A 37 -3.81 -9.82 4.13
C VAL A 37 -3.53 -8.50 3.43
N ILE A 38 -4.39 -8.18 2.46
CA ILE A 38 -4.44 -6.89 1.78
C ILE A 38 -5.31 -5.94 2.59
N VAL A 39 -4.82 -4.71 2.76
CA VAL A 39 -5.58 -3.64 3.41
C VAL A 39 -6.41 -2.92 2.37
N GLY A 40 -7.70 -3.19 2.36
CA GLY A 40 -8.71 -2.55 1.50
C GLY A 40 -9.41 -1.36 2.17
N ASP A 41 -10.14 -0.63 1.34
CA ASP A 41 -11.10 0.38 1.80
C ASP A 41 -12.49 -0.22 2.09
N GLU A 42 -13.40 0.57 2.65
CA GLU A 42 -14.75 0.18 3.04
C GLU A 42 -15.58 -0.37 1.86
N ALA A 43 -15.22 -0.03 0.65
CA ALA A 43 -15.96 -0.46 -0.53
C ALA A 43 -15.61 -1.86 -1.03
N PHE A 44 -14.53 -2.46 -0.51
CA PHE A 44 -14.22 -3.86 -0.78
C PHE A 44 -14.99 -4.79 0.17
N GLN A 45 -15.11 -6.06 -0.20
CA GLN A 45 -15.70 -7.09 0.66
C GLN A 45 -14.66 -7.62 1.65
N LEU A 46 -15.10 -7.95 2.87
CA LEU A 46 -14.24 -8.61 3.85
C LEU A 46 -14.00 -10.06 3.40
N SER A 47 -12.75 -10.51 3.36
CA SER A 47 -12.40 -11.88 2.99
C SER A 47 -11.24 -12.41 3.86
N THR A 48 -10.87 -13.67 3.68
CA THR A 48 -9.72 -14.29 4.38
C THR A 48 -8.38 -13.63 4.04
N TYR A 49 -8.29 -12.93 2.92
CA TYR A 49 -7.09 -12.26 2.42
C TYR A 49 -7.25 -10.74 2.33
N MET A 50 -8.41 -10.18 2.72
CA MET A 50 -8.67 -8.74 2.60
C MET A 50 -9.34 -8.19 3.85
N LEU A 51 -8.66 -7.24 4.51
CA LEU A 51 -9.19 -6.49 5.63
C LEU A 51 -9.76 -5.15 5.17
N ARG A 52 -10.94 -4.80 5.68
CA ARG A 52 -11.60 -3.51 5.46
C ARG A 52 -11.93 -2.85 6.80
N PRO A 53 -12.08 -1.52 6.85
CA PRO A 53 -12.57 -0.85 8.05
C PRO A 53 -14.01 -1.28 8.36
N PHE A 54 -14.35 -1.29 9.65
CA PHE A 54 -15.74 -1.39 10.09
C PHE A 54 -16.52 -0.17 9.59
N PRO A 55 -17.72 -0.38 9.04
CA PRO A 55 -18.52 0.69 8.47
C PRO A 55 -18.95 1.70 9.54
N ARG A 56 -18.86 2.99 9.21
CA ARG A 56 -19.22 4.09 10.14
C ARG A 56 -20.73 4.38 10.13
N SER A 57 -21.44 3.94 9.10
CA SER A 57 -22.86 4.25 8.88
C SER A 57 -23.83 3.43 9.73
N ARG A 58 -23.41 2.28 10.28
CA ARG A 58 -24.29 1.33 11.00
C ARG A 58 -24.22 1.44 12.53
N GLY A 59 -24.23 2.66 13.06
CA GLY A 59 -24.31 2.94 14.51
C GLY A 59 -22.98 3.32 15.19
N LYS A 60 -23.02 3.52 16.52
CA LYS A 60 -21.82 3.87 17.32
C LYS A 60 -20.83 2.70 17.32
N LEU A 61 -19.67 2.90 16.69
CA LEU A 61 -18.54 1.97 16.77
C LEU A 61 -18.10 1.79 18.24
N THR A 62 -17.93 0.53 18.66
CA THR A 62 -17.30 0.19 19.95
C THR A 62 -15.86 0.70 19.98
N ARG A 63 -15.29 0.80 21.19
CA ARG A 63 -13.91 1.26 21.37
C ARG A 63 -12.93 0.38 20.58
N GLU A 64 -13.08 -0.95 20.60
CA GLU A 64 -12.17 -1.84 19.86
C GLU A 64 -12.25 -1.61 18.35
N LYS A 65 -13.46 -1.47 17.80
CA LYS A 65 -13.66 -1.21 16.37
C LYS A 65 -13.06 0.12 15.93
N ARG A 66 -13.10 1.15 16.78
CA ARG A 66 -12.41 2.43 16.51
C ARG A 66 -10.90 2.27 16.50
N VAL A 67 -10.34 1.55 17.47
CA VAL A 67 -8.90 1.27 17.54
C VAL A 67 -8.44 0.48 16.32
N PHE A 68 -9.20 -0.53 15.91
CA PHE A 68 -8.93 -1.27 14.68
C PHE A 68 -8.95 -0.37 13.44
N ASN A 69 -10.02 0.41 13.24
CA ASN A 69 -10.14 1.33 12.10
C ASN A 69 -9.00 2.36 12.07
N TYR A 70 -8.56 2.84 13.24
CA TYR A 70 -7.41 3.74 13.35
C TYR A 70 -6.12 3.06 12.90
N ARG A 71 -5.82 1.85 13.39
CA ARG A 71 -4.62 1.08 13.00
C ARG A 71 -4.62 0.75 11.52
N LEU A 72 -5.75 0.34 10.97
CA LEU A 72 -5.91 0.07 9.53
C LEU A 72 -5.66 1.34 8.69
N SER A 73 -6.17 2.48 9.14
CA SER A 73 -5.95 3.78 8.49
C SER A 73 -4.50 4.24 8.58
N ARG A 74 -3.82 3.98 9.71
CA ARG A 74 -2.37 4.22 9.86
C ARG A 74 -1.56 3.40 8.85
N ALA A 75 -1.88 2.11 8.68
CA ALA A 75 -1.23 1.26 7.69
C ALA A 75 -1.40 1.81 6.26
N ARG A 76 -2.63 2.18 5.87
CA ARG A 76 -2.90 2.82 4.56
C ARG A 76 -2.15 4.14 4.38
N ARG A 77 -2.02 4.95 5.44
CA ARG A 77 -1.30 6.23 5.37
C ARG A 77 0.18 6.02 5.07
N VAL A 78 0.81 4.98 5.61
CA VAL A 78 2.19 4.62 5.28
C VAL A 78 2.31 4.30 3.79
N ILE A 79 1.42 3.47 3.26
CA ILE A 79 1.38 3.11 1.83
C ILE A 79 1.21 4.37 0.96
N LYS A 80 0.24 5.23 1.28
CA LYS A 80 -0.01 6.48 0.57
C LYS A 80 1.22 7.39 0.57
N ASN A 81 1.90 7.52 1.72
CA ASN A 81 3.09 8.35 1.83
C ASN A 81 4.23 7.81 0.96
N VAL A 82 4.45 6.49 0.93
CA VAL A 82 5.46 5.87 0.06
C VAL A 82 5.17 6.14 -1.41
N PHE A 83 3.91 5.99 -1.85
CA PHE A 83 3.53 6.33 -3.22
C PHE A 83 3.70 7.82 -3.50
N GLY A 84 3.36 8.70 -2.56
CA GLY A 84 3.57 10.15 -2.70
C GLY A 84 5.05 10.50 -2.90
N ILE A 85 5.95 9.88 -2.14
CA ILE A 85 7.41 10.04 -2.31
C ILE A 85 7.85 9.48 -3.67
N LEU A 86 7.34 8.32 -4.08
CA LEU A 86 7.69 7.70 -5.36
C LEU A 86 7.31 8.62 -6.54
N VAL A 87 6.10 9.18 -6.52
CA VAL A 87 5.60 10.13 -7.54
C VAL A 87 6.35 11.46 -7.50
N ALA A 88 6.67 11.96 -6.30
CA ALA A 88 7.44 13.19 -6.14
C ALA A 88 8.87 13.03 -6.68
N LYS A 89 9.52 11.89 -6.42
CA LYS A 89 10.91 11.61 -6.82
C LYS A 89 11.04 11.26 -8.30
N TRP A 90 10.08 10.51 -8.85
CA TRP A 90 10.13 10.05 -10.25
C TRP A 90 9.05 10.75 -11.08
N CYS A 91 9.46 11.72 -11.90
CA CYS A 91 8.57 12.52 -12.75
C CYS A 91 7.68 11.67 -13.69
N ILE A 92 8.10 10.46 -14.04
CA ILE A 92 7.34 9.54 -14.91
C ILE A 92 5.95 9.18 -14.35
N PHE A 93 5.77 9.19 -13.03
CA PHE A 93 4.47 8.89 -12.42
C PHE A 93 3.58 10.11 -12.23
N ARG A 94 4.04 11.32 -12.59
CA ARG A 94 3.24 12.56 -12.48
C ARG A 94 2.23 12.71 -13.63
N LYS A 95 2.42 11.98 -14.72
CA LYS A 95 1.53 11.96 -15.89
C LYS A 95 1.12 10.52 -16.20
N PRO A 96 0.00 10.30 -16.91
CA PRO A 96 -0.32 8.99 -17.45
C PRO A 96 0.83 8.42 -18.26
N ILE A 97 1.13 7.14 -18.08
CA ILE A 97 2.18 6.44 -18.81
C ILE A 97 1.58 5.95 -20.13
N TYR A 98 1.98 6.58 -21.24
CA TYR A 98 1.59 6.15 -22.59
C TYR A 98 2.57 5.09 -23.10
N ALA A 99 2.43 3.86 -22.62
CA ALA A 99 3.25 2.72 -23.03
C ALA A 99 2.44 1.42 -23.00
N SER A 100 2.96 0.36 -23.62
CA SER A 100 2.37 -0.98 -23.48
C SER A 100 2.39 -1.44 -22.02
N LEU A 101 1.52 -2.39 -21.68
CA LEU A 101 1.47 -2.96 -20.33
C LEU A 101 2.82 -3.54 -19.89
N GLU A 102 3.52 -4.21 -20.81
CA GLU A 102 4.83 -4.81 -20.53
C GLU A 102 5.90 -3.75 -20.24
N THR A 103 5.93 -2.67 -21.02
CA THR A 103 6.86 -1.56 -20.77
C THR A 103 6.51 -0.84 -19.47
N THR A 104 5.22 -0.62 -19.20
CA THR A 104 4.74 -0.01 -17.94
C THR A 104 5.16 -0.84 -16.73
N ARG A 105 5.06 -2.18 -16.81
CA ARG A 105 5.53 -3.10 -15.77
C ARG A 105 7.02 -2.94 -15.51
N LYS A 106 7.84 -2.88 -16.56
CA LYS A 106 9.29 -2.67 -16.46
C LYS A 106 9.63 -1.31 -15.85
N ILE A 107 8.92 -0.25 -16.23
CA ILE A 107 9.07 1.10 -15.65
C ILE A 107 8.82 1.07 -14.13
N ILE A 108 7.72 0.46 -13.70
CA ILE A 108 7.37 0.35 -12.27
C ILE A 108 8.45 -0.44 -11.52
N GLN A 109 8.87 -1.60 -12.05
CA GLN A 109 9.91 -2.43 -11.44
C GLN A 109 11.24 -1.67 -11.31
N ALA A 110 11.67 -0.99 -12.38
CA ALA A 110 12.90 -0.20 -12.38
C ALA A 110 12.85 0.92 -11.35
N ALA A 111 11.73 1.65 -11.25
CA ALA A 111 11.57 2.72 -10.27
C ALA A 111 11.62 2.21 -8.82
N VAL A 112 11.02 1.05 -8.53
CA VAL A 112 11.05 0.43 -7.20
C VAL A 112 12.47 -0.05 -6.85
N VAL A 113 13.16 -0.73 -7.78
CA VAL A 113 14.54 -1.19 -7.57
C VAL A 113 15.46 0.01 -7.32
N LEU A 114 15.37 1.04 -8.14
CA LEU A 114 16.19 2.24 -8.02
C LEU A 114 15.88 3.02 -6.73
N HIS A 115 14.61 3.13 -6.35
CA HIS A 115 14.21 3.73 -5.08
C HIS A 115 14.82 2.98 -3.88
N ASN A 116 14.74 1.65 -3.88
CA ASN A 116 15.29 0.82 -2.82
C ASN A 116 16.82 0.91 -2.77
N PHE A 117 17.48 0.95 -3.92
CA PHE A 117 18.94 1.12 -4.01
C PHE A 117 19.40 2.46 -3.42
N LEU A 118 18.75 3.56 -3.79
CA LEU A 118 19.06 4.88 -3.25
C LEU A 118 18.81 4.95 -1.74
N ARG A 119 17.68 4.40 -1.26
CA ARG A 119 17.39 4.38 0.18
C ARG A 119 18.42 3.59 1.00
N ARG A 120 19.00 2.53 0.43
CA ARG A 120 20.09 1.79 1.10
C ARG A 120 21.36 2.64 1.18
N LYS A 121 21.72 3.37 0.11
CA LYS A 121 22.85 4.30 0.12
C LYS A 121 22.66 5.44 1.13
N ASP A 122 21.50 6.10 1.10
CA ASP A 122 21.16 7.21 2.00
C ASP A 122 21.13 6.79 3.48
N ALA A 123 20.94 5.50 3.77
CA ALA A 123 20.98 4.96 5.14
C ALA A 123 22.41 4.84 5.69
N HIS A 124 23.42 4.73 4.81
CA HIS A 124 24.84 4.69 5.17
C HIS A 124 25.48 6.09 5.20
N GLU A 125 24.80 7.12 4.68
CA GLU A 125 25.26 8.51 4.78
C GLU A 125 24.80 9.16 6.10
N THR A 126 25.69 9.93 6.71
CA THR A 126 25.42 10.67 7.96
C THR A 126 24.20 11.60 7.83
N PRO A 127 23.45 11.88 8.91
CA PRO A 127 22.20 12.66 8.87
C PRO A 127 22.31 14.04 8.22
N HIS A 128 23.52 14.60 8.15
CA HIS A 128 23.82 15.93 7.61
C HIS A 128 23.64 16.03 6.08
N ASN A 129 23.71 14.90 5.35
CA ASN A 129 23.59 14.88 3.88
C ASN A 129 22.24 14.32 3.38
N ARG A 130 21.29 14.04 4.29
CA ARG A 130 19.97 13.56 3.89
C ARG A 130 19.24 14.68 3.16
N MET A 131 19.21 14.60 1.85
CA MET A 131 18.32 15.41 1.02
C MET A 131 16.88 15.12 1.46
N CYS A 132 16.33 16.00 2.29
CA CYS A 132 14.95 15.96 2.75
C CYS A 132 14.04 16.15 1.53
N PHE A 133 13.67 15.07 0.87
CA PHE A 133 12.56 15.09 -0.10
C PHE A 133 11.25 15.13 0.68
N THR A 134 10.97 16.24 1.36
CA THR A 134 9.61 16.58 1.77
C THR A 134 8.89 17.08 0.53
N PRO A 135 7.82 16.42 0.06
CA PRO A 135 6.88 17.12 -0.79
C PRO A 135 6.30 18.23 0.09
N ASN A 136 6.48 19.48 -0.30
CA ASN A 136 5.78 20.62 0.28
C ASN A 136 4.27 20.38 0.12
N LEU A 137 3.67 19.69 1.08
CA LEU A 137 2.25 19.72 1.33
C LEU A 137 2.04 20.95 2.20
N GLY A 138 1.74 22.06 1.53
CA GLY A 138 1.30 23.28 2.18
C GLY A 138 0.21 22.96 3.20
N GLN A 139 0.52 23.22 4.46
CA GLN A 139 -0.46 23.36 5.51
C GLN A 139 -1.01 24.78 5.37
N SER A 140 -2.30 24.90 5.08
CA SER A 140 -3.10 26.02 5.56
C SER A 140 -4.03 25.45 6.62
N CYS A 141 -4.08 26.16 7.75
CA CYS A 141 -4.76 25.86 9.02
C CYS A 141 -6.17 25.31 8.90
#